data_AF-A0A0M0F7H0-F1
#
_entry.id   AF-A0A0M0F7H0-F1
#
_cell.length_a   1.000
_cell.length_b   1.000
_cell.length_c   1.000
_cell.angle_alpha   90.00
_cell.angle_beta   90.00
_cell.angle_gamma   90.00
#
_symmetry.space_group_name_H-M   'P 1'
#
loop_
_entity.id
_entity.type
_entity.pdbx_description
1 polymer ?
#
loop_
_entity_poly.entity_id
_entity_poly.type
_entity_poly.pdbx_seq_one_letter_code
_entity_poly.pdbx_strand_id
1 'polypeptide(L)'
;MATDDTTARTAPSPAEASSALEHAARLAASTRTQGWRWIRLYLSGWAAASVGLVLALGLGGRIGFVVGMSAWAVIVTAGVTWAARQGSMTAGTRRRLVLGAGGWAVVYGATLFLGLDRFTGDVAFWVPAALVSAAPLLLAAWLPAPRDDAATA
;
A
#
# COMPACT_ATOMS: atom_id res chain seq x y z
N MET A 1 6.63 44.18 40.07
CA MET A 1 7.04 42.87 40.63
C MET A 1 7.07 41.92 39.44
N ALA A 2 8.24 41.78 38.81
CA ALA A 2 8.42 41.07 37.55
C ALA A 2 8.92 39.65 37.85
N THR A 3 8.12 38.64 37.51
CA THR A 3 8.54 37.25 37.43
C THR A 3 9.17 37.01 36.08
N ASP A 4 10.47 37.24 35.99
CA ASP A 4 11.31 36.82 34.86
C ASP A 4 11.69 35.34 35.05
N ASP A 5 10.71 34.44 34.91
CA ASP A 5 10.96 33.01 34.74
C ASP A 5 11.36 32.73 33.29
N THR A 6 12.43 33.38 32.84
CA THR A 6 13.23 32.87 31.72
C THR A 6 13.87 31.57 32.18
N THR A 7 13.16 30.47 31.99
CA THR A 7 13.71 29.12 32.00
C THR A 7 14.87 29.08 30.99
N ALA A 8 16.08 29.35 31.48
CA ALA A 8 17.30 29.19 30.73
C ALA A 8 17.34 27.73 30.27
N ARG A 9 17.02 27.49 29.00
CA ARG A 9 17.02 26.16 28.39
C ARG A 9 18.48 25.72 28.28
N THR A 10 19.02 25.18 29.37
CA THR A 10 20.36 24.61 29.41
C THR A 10 20.48 23.57 28.30
N ALA A 11 21.54 23.65 27.51
CA ALA A 11 21.79 22.66 26.47
C ALA A 11 21.86 21.26 27.11
N PRO A 12 21.26 20.23 26.49
CA PRO A 12 21.28 18.88 27.03
C PRO A 12 22.73 18.41 27.18
N SER A 13 23.01 17.71 28.28
CA SER A 13 24.29 17.04 28.44
C SER A 13 24.50 16.01 27.32
N PRO A 14 25.75 15.63 26.99
CA PRO A 14 26.02 14.60 25.99
C PRO A 14 25.27 13.28 26.23
N ALA A 15 25.06 12.89 27.48
CA ALA A 15 24.31 11.70 27.86
C ALA A 15 22.79 11.84 27.66
N GLU A 16 22.23 13.02 27.94
CA GLU A 16 20.82 13.32 27.63
C GLU A 16 20.60 13.39 26.12
N ALA A 17 21.56 13.95 25.36
CA ALA A 17 21.52 13.97 23.91
C ALA A 17 21.60 12.56 23.31
N SER A 18 22.51 11.71 23.80
CA SER A 18 22.64 10.33 23.29
C SER A 18 21.41 9.48 23.60
N SER A 19 20.87 9.57 24.82
CA SER A 19 19.66 8.85 25.21
C SER A 19 18.42 9.32 24.43
N ALA A 20 18.30 10.62 24.16
CA ALA A 20 17.25 11.17 23.30
C ALA A 20 17.36 10.65 21.85
N LEU A 21 18.58 10.59 21.29
CA LEU A 21 18.81 10.05 19.96
C LEU A 21 18.49 8.55 19.86
N GLU A 22 18.89 7.75 20.86
CA GLU A 22 18.51 6.33 20.91
C GLU A 22 17.00 6.15 21.01
N HIS A 23 16.34 6.96 21.83
CA HIS A 23 14.89 6.91 21.96
C HIS A 23 14.21 7.28 20.64
N ALA A 24 14.67 8.33 19.96
CA ALA A 24 14.20 8.71 18.64
C ALA A 24 14.44 7.59 17.60
N ALA A 25 15.61 6.93 17.63
CA ALA A 25 15.93 5.82 16.74
C ALA A 25 14.99 4.62 16.97
N ARG A 26 14.70 4.28 18.24
CA ARG A 26 13.74 3.22 18.60
C ARG A 26 12.32 3.54 18.10
N LEU A 27 11.85 4.78 18.28
CA LEU A 27 10.54 5.24 17.78
C LEU A 27 10.48 5.27 16.25
N ALA A 28 11.56 5.68 15.57
CA ALA A 28 11.64 5.67 14.12
C ALA A 28 11.65 4.23 13.57
N ALA A 29 12.28 3.28 14.26
CA ALA A 29 12.27 1.87 13.90
C ALA A 29 10.87 1.24 14.09
N SER A 30 10.20 1.50 15.21
CA SER A 30 8.85 0.98 15.47
C SER A 30 7.81 1.55 14.51
N THR A 31 7.90 2.86 14.21
CA THR A 31 7.02 3.50 13.22
C THR A 31 7.27 2.94 11.83
N ARG A 32 8.53 2.63 11.47
CA ARG A 32 8.84 1.98 10.20
C ARG A 32 8.26 0.58 10.10
N THR A 33 8.40 -0.27 11.12
CA THR A 33 7.85 -1.64 11.09
C THR A 33 6.33 -1.64 11.04
N GLN A 34 5.66 -0.73 11.76
CA GLN A 34 4.21 -0.55 11.69
C GLN A 34 3.77 -0.04 10.31
N GLY A 35 4.48 0.97 9.77
CA GLY A 35 4.31 1.47 8.41
C GLY A 35 4.33 0.36 7.37
N TRP A 36 5.34 -0.50 7.46
CA TRP A 36 5.51 -1.64 6.57
C TRP A 36 4.43 -2.70 6.66
N ARG A 37 3.99 -3.02 7.87
CA ARG A 37 2.93 -4.01 8.10
C ARG A 37 1.63 -3.58 7.46
N TRP A 38 1.22 -2.32 7.63
CA TRP A 38 -0.05 -1.86 7.07
C TRP A 38 0.00 -1.78 5.54
N ILE A 39 1.12 -1.34 4.94
CA ILE A 39 1.28 -1.29 3.47
C ILE A 39 1.18 -2.69 2.87
N ARG A 40 1.84 -3.68 3.50
CA ARG A 40 1.77 -5.09 3.08
C ARG A 40 0.35 -5.61 3.11
N LEU A 41 -0.37 -5.37 4.21
CA LEU A 41 -1.78 -5.76 4.34
C LEU A 41 -2.66 -5.05 3.31
N TYR A 42 -2.44 -3.75 3.11
CA TYR A 42 -3.19 -2.94 2.15
C TYR A 42 -3.05 -3.47 0.73
N LEU A 43 -1.81 -3.58 0.24
CA LEU A 43 -1.54 -4.01 -1.13
C LEU A 43 -1.92 -5.49 -1.36
N SER A 44 -1.74 -6.36 -0.37
CA SER A 44 -2.19 -7.75 -0.47
C SER A 44 -3.72 -7.86 -0.49
N GLY A 45 -4.41 -7.03 0.30
CA GLY A 45 -5.87 -6.93 0.26
C GLY A 45 -6.38 -6.45 -1.10
N TRP A 46 -5.75 -5.43 -1.68
CA TRP A 46 -6.04 -4.98 -3.05
C TRP A 46 -5.77 -6.04 -4.11
N ALA A 47 -4.68 -6.80 -3.97
CA ALA A 47 -4.38 -7.91 -4.86
C ALA A 47 -5.49 -8.97 -4.83
N ALA A 48 -5.94 -9.37 -3.64
CA ALA A 48 -7.04 -10.32 -3.47
C ALA A 48 -8.36 -9.78 -4.04
N ALA A 49 -8.69 -8.51 -3.75
CA ALA A 49 -9.89 -7.86 -4.29
C ALA A 49 -9.86 -7.79 -5.81
N SER A 50 -8.71 -7.50 -6.41
CA SER A 50 -8.51 -7.47 -7.86
C SER A 50 -8.78 -8.84 -8.49
N VAL A 51 -8.26 -9.92 -7.90
CA VAL A 51 -8.53 -11.28 -8.39
C VAL A 51 -10.03 -11.55 -8.40
N GLY A 52 -10.72 -11.25 -7.30
CA GLY A 52 -12.17 -11.40 -7.21
C GLY A 52 -12.92 -10.59 -8.27
N LEU A 53 -12.52 -9.33 -8.49
CA LEU A 53 -13.13 -8.47 -9.50
C LEU A 53 -12.93 -9.01 -10.92
N VAL A 54 -11.70 -9.39 -11.30
CA VAL A 54 -11.40 -9.94 -12.63
C VAL A 54 -12.22 -11.19 -12.91
N LEU A 55 -12.33 -12.09 -11.93
CA LEU A 55 -13.14 -13.30 -12.07
C LEU A 55 -14.64 -12.99 -12.16
N ALA A 56 -15.14 -12.07 -11.33
CA ALA A 56 -16.55 -11.66 -11.37
C ALA A 56 -16.94 -11.06 -12.73
N LEU A 57 -16.05 -10.23 -13.31
CA LEU A 57 -16.25 -9.63 -14.62
C LEU A 57 -16.15 -10.67 -15.75
N GLY A 58 -15.14 -11.54 -15.70
CA GLY A 58 -14.84 -12.48 -16.77
C GLY A 58 -15.79 -13.67 -16.86
N LEU A 59 -16.26 -14.17 -15.70
CA LEU A 59 -17.02 -15.42 -15.60
C LEU A 59 -18.49 -15.20 -15.20
N GLY A 60 -18.83 -14.08 -14.58
CA GLY A 60 -20.17 -13.87 -14.02
C GLY A 60 -21.15 -13.15 -14.96
N GLY A 61 -20.72 -12.77 -16.17
CA GLY A 61 -21.57 -12.05 -17.13
C GLY A 61 -22.18 -10.78 -16.53
N ARG A 62 -23.44 -10.47 -16.85
CA ARG A 62 -24.11 -9.25 -16.37
C ARG A 62 -24.28 -9.22 -14.84
N ILE A 63 -24.60 -10.34 -14.22
CA ILE A 63 -24.78 -10.42 -12.76
C ILE A 63 -23.44 -10.24 -12.06
N GLY A 64 -22.40 -10.94 -12.51
CA GLY A 64 -21.03 -10.80 -12.00
C GLY A 64 -20.49 -9.40 -12.16
N PHE A 65 -20.82 -8.70 -13.26
CA PHE A 65 -20.49 -7.29 -13.42
C PHE A 65 -21.11 -6.42 -12.32
N VAL A 66 -22.42 -6.51 -12.11
CA VAL A 66 -23.12 -5.69 -11.11
C VAL A 66 -22.61 -6.00 -9.70
N VAL A 67 -22.53 -7.28 -9.34
CA VAL A 67 -22.05 -7.72 -8.02
C VAL A 67 -20.59 -7.33 -7.82
N GLY A 68 -19.73 -7.58 -8.81
CA GLY A 68 -18.31 -7.28 -8.78
C GLY A 68 -18.04 -5.78 -8.62
N MET A 69 -18.70 -4.94 -9.42
CA MET A 69 -18.55 -3.48 -9.33
C MET A 69 -19.11 -2.91 -8.02
N SER A 70 -20.21 -3.48 -7.50
CA SER A 70 -20.78 -3.07 -6.21
C SER A 70 -19.84 -3.43 -5.05
N ALA A 71 -19.33 -4.66 -5.03
CA ALA A 71 -18.33 -5.09 -4.06
C ALA A 71 -17.05 -4.25 -4.16
N TRP A 72 -16.61 -3.95 -5.38
CA TRP A 72 -15.45 -3.10 -5.63
C TRP A 72 -15.63 -1.69 -5.05
N ALA A 73 -16.78 -1.05 -5.27
CA ALA A 73 -17.06 0.26 -4.71
C ALA A 73 -16.99 0.27 -3.17
N VAL A 74 -17.51 -0.79 -2.53
CA VAL A 74 -17.41 -0.96 -1.07
C VAL A 74 -15.95 -1.13 -0.63
N ILE A 75 -15.18 -1.98 -1.31
CA ILE A 75 -13.76 -2.24 -1.01
C ILE A 75 -12.93 -0.97 -1.19
N VAL A 76 -13.13 -0.22 -2.27
CA VAL A 76 -12.46 1.06 -2.53
C VAL A 76 -12.74 2.03 -1.40
N THR A 77 -14.01 2.19 -1.02
CA THR A 77 -14.43 3.11 0.04
C THR A 77 -13.82 2.73 1.38
N ALA A 78 -13.88 1.45 1.76
CA ALA A 78 -13.29 0.94 2.98
C ALA A 78 -11.76 1.09 2.97
N GLY A 79 -11.11 0.76 1.85
CA GLY A 79 -9.67 0.84 1.65
C GLY A 79 -9.14 2.27 1.75
N VAL A 80 -9.78 3.22 1.08
CA VAL A 80 -9.40 4.65 1.13
C VAL A 80 -9.63 5.20 2.53
N THR A 81 -10.76 4.89 3.16
CA THR A 81 -11.06 5.34 4.53
C THR A 81 -10.06 4.78 5.53
N TRP A 82 -9.70 3.50 5.39
CA TRP A 82 -8.70 2.86 6.25
C TRP A 82 -7.30 3.43 6.02
N ALA A 83 -6.89 3.63 4.77
CA ALA A 83 -5.59 4.23 4.43
C ALA A 83 -5.46 5.66 4.97
N ALA A 84 -6.53 6.47 4.90
CA ALA A 84 -6.56 7.82 5.45
C ALA A 84 -6.32 7.85 6.98
N ARG A 85 -6.67 6.76 7.69
CA ARG A 85 -6.48 6.64 9.15
C ARG A 85 -5.07 6.21 9.55
N GLN A 86 -4.21 5.79 8.61
CA GLN A 86 -2.93 5.16 8.97
C GLN A 86 -1.80 6.13 9.35
N GLY A 87 -1.99 7.46 9.29
CA GLY A 87 -1.23 8.51 10.00
C GLY A 87 0.28 8.67 9.70
N SER A 88 0.99 7.61 9.30
CA SER A 88 2.43 7.58 9.09
C SER A 88 2.75 6.86 7.79
N MET A 89 3.03 7.63 6.74
CA MET A 89 3.67 7.11 5.53
C MET A 89 5.18 7.13 5.74
N THR A 90 5.81 5.96 5.80
CA THR A 90 7.27 5.88 5.80
C THR A 90 7.82 6.35 4.45
N ALA A 91 9.04 6.88 4.44
CA ALA A 91 9.72 7.26 3.20
C ALA A 91 9.71 6.09 2.18
N GLY A 92 9.43 6.39 0.91
CA GLY A 92 9.32 5.38 -0.15
C GLY A 92 7.95 4.69 -0.28
N THR A 93 7.05 4.80 0.70
CA THR A 93 5.69 4.22 0.64
C THR A 93 4.89 4.75 -0.53
N ARG A 94 4.92 6.07 -0.74
CA ARG A 94 4.19 6.73 -1.85
C ARG A 94 4.64 6.20 -3.20
N ARG A 95 5.96 6.03 -3.41
CA ARG A 95 6.51 5.48 -4.66
C ARG A 95 6.03 4.05 -4.89
N ARG A 96 5.99 3.21 -3.84
CA ARG A 96 5.48 1.84 -3.93
C ARG A 96 4.00 1.77 -4.28
N LEU A 97 3.19 2.61 -3.64
CA LEU A 97 1.77 2.71 -3.96
C LEU A 97 1.57 3.12 -5.42
N VAL A 98 2.30 4.14 -5.89
CA VAL A 98 2.18 4.61 -7.28
C VAL A 98 2.67 3.55 -8.28
N LEU A 99 3.81 2.92 -8.05
CA LEU A 99 4.34 1.88 -8.95
C LEU A 99 3.47 0.62 -8.94
N GLY A 100 3.02 0.18 -7.77
CA GLY A 100 2.14 -0.97 -7.62
C GLY A 100 0.78 -0.75 -8.26
N ALA A 101 0.12 0.38 -7.95
CA ALA A 101 -1.18 0.73 -8.52
C ALA A 101 -1.09 1.03 -10.03
N GLY A 102 -0.04 1.72 -10.48
CA GLY A 102 0.19 1.99 -11.88
C GLY A 102 0.45 0.71 -12.68
N GLY A 103 1.34 -0.15 -12.20
CA GLY A 103 1.60 -1.45 -12.83
C GLY A 103 0.36 -2.34 -12.86
N TRP A 104 -0.40 -2.37 -11.75
CA TRP A 104 -1.69 -3.05 -11.69
C TRP A 104 -2.68 -2.53 -12.73
N ALA A 105 -2.87 -1.21 -12.82
CA ALA A 105 -3.83 -0.60 -13.74
C ALA A 105 -3.52 -0.96 -15.20
N VAL A 106 -2.24 -0.98 -15.57
CA VAL A 106 -1.79 -1.39 -16.90
C VAL A 106 -2.13 -2.86 -17.17
N VAL A 107 -1.76 -3.77 -16.27
CA VAL A 107 -1.99 -5.21 -16.46
C VAL A 107 -3.47 -5.54 -16.44
N TYR A 108 -4.22 -4.98 -15.48
CA TYR A 108 -5.67 -5.13 -15.39
C TYR A 108 -6.39 -4.60 -16.64
N GLY A 109 -6.03 -3.40 -17.11
CA GLY A 109 -6.59 -2.81 -18.32
C GLY A 109 -6.34 -3.68 -19.56
N ALA A 110 -5.12 -4.21 -19.72
CA ALA A 110 -4.78 -5.13 -20.80
C ALA A 110 -5.59 -6.44 -20.72
N THR A 111 -5.69 -7.03 -19.52
CA THR A 111 -6.50 -8.24 -19.27
C THR A 111 -7.96 -8.04 -19.69
N LEU A 112 -8.57 -6.92 -19.29
CA LEU A 112 -9.96 -6.64 -19.67
C LEU A 112 -10.11 -6.41 -21.18
N PHE A 113 -9.21 -5.64 -21.78
CA PHE A 113 -9.24 -5.36 -23.21
C PHE A 113 -9.14 -6.62 -24.07
N LEU A 114 -8.27 -7.56 -23.68
CA LEU A 114 -8.12 -8.85 -24.36
C LEU A 114 -9.27 -9.82 -24.04
N GLY A 115 -9.66 -9.88 -22.77
CA GLY A 115 -10.56 -10.91 -22.24
C GLY A 115 -12.03 -10.71 -22.56
N LEU A 116 -12.53 -9.47 -22.48
CA LEU A 116 -13.96 -9.19 -22.61
C LEU A 116 -14.48 -9.42 -24.04
N ASP A 117 -13.62 -9.31 -25.05
CA ASP A 117 -14.00 -9.53 -26.45
C ASP A 117 -13.77 -10.99 -26.88
N ARG A 118 -12.63 -11.59 -26.50
CA ARG A 118 -12.20 -12.89 -27.05
C ARG A 118 -12.37 -14.09 -26.14
N PHE A 119 -12.50 -13.90 -24.83
CA PHE A 119 -12.42 -14.99 -23.83
C PHE A 119 -13.54 -14.93 -22.80
N THR A 120 -14.69 -14.33 -23.14
CA THR A 120 -15.83 -14.23 -22.22
C THR A 120 -16.26 -15.61 -21.73
N GLY A 121 -16.29 -15.81 -20.41
CA GLY A 121 -16.64 -17.09 -19.79
C GLY A 121 -15.54 -18.16 -19.80
N ASP A 122 -14.37 -17.91 -20.41
CA ASP A 122 -13.28 -18.88 -20.47
C ASP A 122 -12.44 -18.86 -19.18
N VAL A 123 -12.65 -19.86 -18.34
CA VAL A 123 -11.94 -20.06 -17.07
C VAL A 123 -10.43 -20.18 -17.27
N ALA A 124 -9.98 -20.82 -18.36
CA ALA A 124 -8.56 -21.04 -18.63
C ALA A 124 -7.82 -19.73 -18.93
N PHE A 125 -8.53 -18.70 -19.41
CA PHE A 125 -7.99 -17.35 -19.57
C PHE A 125 -8.11 -16.54 -18.28
N TRP A 126 -9.30 -16.46 -17.69
CA TRP A 126 -9.59 -15.51 -16.61
C TRP A 126 -8.88 -15.83 -15.30
N VAL A 127 -8.68 -17.12 -14.96
CA VAL A 127 -7.99 -17.50 -13.72
C VAL A 127 -6.52 -17.09 -13.76
N PRO A 128 -5.72 -17.48 -14.78
CA PRO A 128 -4.34 -17.00 -14.89
C PRO A 128 -4.26 -15.48 -15.02
N ALA A 129 -5.13 -14.85 -15.81
CA ALA A 129 -5.09 -13.41 -16.01
C ALA A 129 -5.39 -12.62 -14.71
N ALA A 130 -6.30 -13.13 -13.87
CA ALA A 130 -6.57 -12.58 -12.55
C ALA A 130 -5.32 -12.63 -11.66
N LEU A 131 -4.63 -13.78 -11.62
CA LEU A 131 -3.39 -13.94 -10.84
C LEU A 131 -2.26 -13.03 -11.35
N VAL A 132 -2.09 -12.95 -12.68
CA VAL A 132 -1.09 -12.06 -13.31
C VAL A 132 -1.38 -10.60 -12.98
N SER A 133 -2.65 -10.17 -13.00
CA SER A 133 -3.04 -8.80 -12.65
C SER A 133 -2.71 -8.43 -11.20
N ALA A 134 -2.70 -9.40 -10.28
CA ALA A 134 -2.36 -9.18 -8.88
C ALA A 134 -0.85 -9.07 -8.63
N ALA A 135 -0.01 -9.55 -9.56
CA ALA A 135 1.44 -9.61 -9.37
C ALA A 135 2.09 -8.24 -9.09
N PRO A 136 1.77 -7.13 -9.78
CA PRO A 136 2.36 -5.83 -9.47
C PRO A 136 2.09 -5.35 -8.05
N LEU A 137 0.88 -5.61 -7.53
CA LEU A 137 0.50 -5.24 -6.15
C LEU A 137 1.25 -6.09 -5.13
N LEU A 138 1.36 -7.39 -5.37
CA LEU A 138 2.11 -8.30 -4.51
C LEU A 138 3.61 -7.96 -4.53
N LEU A 139 4.19 -7.69 -5.70
CA LEU A 139 5.58 -7.26 -5.79
C LEU A 139 5.81 -5.96 -5.01
N ALA A 140 4.93 -4.96 -5.16
CA ALA A 140 5.01 -3.71 -4.40
C ALA A 140 4.83 -3.91 -2.88
N ALA A 141 4.05 -4.91 -2.46
CA ALA A 141 3.86 -5.26 -1.07
C ALA A 141 5.10 -5.92 -0.46
N TRP A 142 5.71 -6.87 -1.18
CA TRP A 142 6.66 -7.81 -0.60
C TRP A 142 8.14 -7.52 -0.92
N LEU A 143 8.43 -6.69 -1.94
CA LEU A 143 9.81 -6.28 -2.23
C LEU A 143 10.40 -5.48 -1.05
N PRO A 144 11.63 -5.75 -0.60
CA PRO A 144 12.28 -4.97 0.47
C PRO A 144 12.39 -3.49 0.12
N ALA A 145 12.32 -2.55 1.08
CA ALA A 145 12.66 -1.15 0.77
C ALA A 145 14.08 -1.10 0.25
N PRO A 146 14.37 -0.21 -0.72
CA PRO A 146 15.72 0.26 -0.89
C PRO A 146 16.25 0.64 0.49
N ARG A 147 17.39 0.05 0.88
CA ARG A 147 18.11 0.52 2.06
C ARG A 147 18.50 1.96 1.76
N ASP A 148 18.31 2.86 2.73
CA ASP A 148 18.80 4.25 2.65
C ASP A 148 20.34 4.26 2.82
N ASP A 149 21.06 3.38 2.12
CA ASP A 149 22.53 3.32 2.11
C ASP A 149 23.12 4.46 1.26
N ALA A 150 22.28 5.30 0.64
CA ALA A 150 22.67 6.42 -0.22
C ALA A 150 22.63 7.79 0.46
N ALA A 151 22.55 7.85 1.80
CA ALA A 151 22.61 9.12 2.55
C ALA A 151 24.01 9.45 3.13
N THR A 152 25.03 8.65 2.80
CA THR A 152 26.42 8.86 3.26
C THR A 152 27.44 8.70 2.14
N ALA A 153 27.20 9.31 0.97
CA ALA A 153 28.20 9.50 -0.07
C ALA A 153 28.32 10.97 -0.44
#